data_AF-A0A182HK89-F1
#
_entry.id   AF-A0A182HK89-F1
#
_cell.length_a   1.000
_cell.length_b   1.000
_cell.length_c   1.000
_cell.angle_alpha   90.00
_cell.angle_beta   90.00
_cell.angle_gamma   90.00
#
_symmetry.space_group_name_H-M   'P 1'
#
loop_
_entity.id
_entity.type
_entity.pdbx_description
1 polymer ?
#
loop_
_entity_poly.entity_id
_entity_poly.type
_entity_poly.pdbx_seq_one_letter_code
_entity_poly.pdbx_strand_id
1 'polypeptide(L)'
;MSNRPFTAKFPRYPENGDEVFIRGKLKDDAKSFSVNFCLPRPAQVAEHQTPPYIAFHFKTIYDERDDTSRVVLNWKNLQWQQEEVLDNYWHVDRSQTFRVVFRLHEDCIKVFVNSVDHPPDYQFPVQLPLDQIESIELWDDVEHVEEISFRYDNGNSY
;
A
#
# COMPACT_ATOMS: atom_id res chain seq x y z
N MET A 1 -16.98 14.73 -2.41
CA MET A 1 -15.86 13.76 -2.39
C MET A 1 -15.05 14.02 -1.13
N SER A 2 -14.70 12.99 -0.37
CA SER A 2 -13.80 13.16 0.77
C SER A 2 -12.42 13.53 0.23
N ASN A 3 -11.89 14.70 0.60
CA ASN A 3 -10.52 15.11 0.27
C ASN A 3 -9.47 14.43 1.16
N ARG A 4 -9.83 13.32 1.82
CA ARG A 4 -8.98 12.63 2.79
C ARG A 4 -8.87 11.16 2.40
N PRO A 5 -7.67 10.57 2.52
CA PRO A 5 -7.49 9.14 2.32
C PRO A 5 -8.26 8.35 3.37
N PHE A 6 -8.58 7.11 3.05
CA PHE A 6 -8.86 6.15 4.10
C PHE A 6 -7.57 5.92 4.88
N THR A 7 -7.62 5.99 6.21
CA THR A 7 -6.45 5.82 7.08
C THR A 7 -6.75 4.76 8.14
N ALA A 8 -5.85 3.78 8.26
CA ALA A 8 -5.89 2.79 9.34
C ALA A 8 -4.58 2.86 10.12
N LYS A 9 -4.67 2.98 11.45
CA LYS A 9 -3.49 2.89 12.32
C LYS A 9 -3.18 1.44 12.63
N PHE A 10 -1.90 1.10 12.66
CA PHE A 10 -1.46 -0.17 13.19
C PHE A 10 -1.80 -0.26 14.69
N PRO A 11 -2.42 -1.36 15.16
CA PRO A 11 -2.65 -1.61 16.59
C PRO A 11 -1.39 -1.67 17.45
N ARG A 12 -0.26 -2.13 16.88
CA ARG A 12 1.09 -2.13 17.44
C ARG A 12 2.10 -1.94 16.32
N TYR A 13 3.32 -1.51 16.63
CA TYR A 13 4.39 -1.42 15.62
C TYR A 13 4.57 -2.76 14.89
N PRO A 14 4.68 -2.74 13.55
CA PRO A 14 4.83 -3.96 12.78
C PRO A 14 6.21 -4.56 12.99
N GLU A 15 6.25 -5.88 13.06
CA GLU A 15 7.45 -6.69 13.22
C GLU A 15 7.69 -7.54 11.97
N ASN A 16 8.90 -8.10 11.86
CA ASN A 16 9.26 -8.98 10.76
C ASN A 16 8.34 -10.21 10.70
N GLY A 17 7.65 -10.38 9.58
CA GLY A 17 6.70 -11.47 9.33
C GLY A 17 5.22 -11.05 9.40
N ASP A 18 4.92 -9.87 9.95
CA ASP A 18 3.55 -9.36 10.02
C ASP A 18 2.93 -9.17 8.63
N GLU A 19 1.60 -9.30 8.55
CA GLU A 19 0.85 -9.11 7.32
C GLU A 19 -0.24 -8.06 7.48
N VAL A 20 -0.51 -7.36 6.38
CA VAL A 20 -1.72 -6.55 6.22
C VAL A 20 -2.50 -7.04 5.03
N PHE A 21 -3.73 -7.49 5.29
CA PHE A 21 -4.71 -7.77 4.25
C PHE A 21 -5.60 -6.57 4.03
N ILE A 22 -5.84 -6.21 2.77
CA ILE A 22 -6.73 -5.14 2.36
C ILE A 22 -7.69 -5.65 1.30
N ARG A 23 -8.97 -5.38 1.53
CA ARG A 23 -10.03 -5.60 0.55
C ARG A 23 -10.83 -4.31 0.37
N GLY A 24 -11.02 -3.92 -0.88
CA GLY A 24 -11.74 -2.68 -1.20
C GLY A 24 -12.25 -2.67 -2.63
N LYS A 25 -12.95 -1.58 -2.97
CA LYS A 25 -13.47 -1.33 -4.31
C LYS A 25 -12.99 0.04 -4.80
N LEU A 26 -12.68 0.12 -6.08
CA LEU A 26 -12.38 1.38 -6.77
C LEU A 26 -13.64 1.94 -7.42
N LYS A 27 -13.64 3.23 -7.73
CA LYS A 27 -14.67 3.83 -8.57
C LYS A 27 -14.66 3.19 -9.96
N ASP A 28 -15.81 3.13 -10.61
CA ASP A 28 -15.95 2.49 -11.93
C ASP A 28 -15.05 3.13 -13.01
N ASP A 29 -14.72 4.42 -12.88
CA ASP A 29 -13.84 5.19 -13.77
C ASP A 29 -12.43 5.41 -13.18
N ALA A 30 -12.00 4.58 -12.22
CA ALA A 30 -10.73 4.74 -11.53
C ALA A 30 -9.54 4.78 -12.51
N LYS A 31 -8.71 5.81 -12.33
CA LYS A 31 -7.47 6.02 -13.11
C LYS A 31 -6.24 5.63 -12.33
N SER A 32 -6.29 5.78 -11.01
CA SER A 32 -5.25 5.27 -10.14
C SER A 32 -5.71 5.14 -8.70
N PHE A 33 -4.96 4.33 -7.95
CA PHE A 33 -5.02 4.32 -6.50
C PHE A 33 -3.67 3.96 -5.93
N SER A 34 -3.47 4.26 -4.66
CA SER A 34 -2.26 3.85 -3.95
C SER A 34 -2.53 3.40 -2.52
N VAL A 35 -1.69 2.47 -2.07
CA VAL A 35 -1.56 2.04 -0.67
C VAL A 35 -0.21 2.54 -0.17
N ASN A 36 -0.23 3.30 0.92
CA ASN A 36 0.95 3.89 1.52
C ASN A 36 1.17 3.32 2.91
N PHE A 37 2.38 2.85 3.20
CA PHE A 37 2.83 2.53 4.55
C PHE A 37 3.57 3.75 5.10
N CYS A 38 2.97 4.41 6.08
CA CYS A 38 3.37 5.74 6.52
C CYS A 38 4.03 5.70 7.88
N LEU A 39 5.11 6.47 8.02
CA LEU A 39 5.74 6.81 9.28
C LEU A 39 4.92 7.90 10.01
N PRO A 40 5.25 8.24 11.27
CA PRO A 40 4.48 9.21 12.05
C PRO A 40 4.33 10.53 11.29
N ARG A 41 3.09 10.98 11.17
CA ARG A 41 2.74 12.25 10.53
C ARG A 41 3.06 13.41 11.48
N PRO A 42 3.93 14.36 11.10
CA PRO A 42 4.14 15.56 11.91
C PRO A 42 2.84 16.37 12.03
N ALA A 43 2.57 16.94 13.21
CA ALA A 43 1.32 17.63 13.52
C ALA A 43 0.99 18.81 12.56
N GLN A 44 2.00 19.36 11.89
CA GLN A 44 1.87 20.47 10.95
C GLN A 44 1.41 20.04 9.54
N VAL A 45 1.47 18.73 9.22
CA VAL A 45 1.08 18.22 7.90
C VAL A 45 -0.39 17.84 7.92
N ALA A 46 -1.21 18.56 7.16
CA ALA A 46 -2.65 18.35 7.12
C ALA A 46 -3.02 16.97 6.54
N GLU A 47 -4.12 16.37 7.01
CA GLU A 47 -4.58 15.02 6.61
C GLU A 47 -4.89 14.89 5.11
N HIS A 48 -5.19 15.99 4.42
CA HIS A 48 -5.44 16.01 2.97
C HIS A 48 -4.14 16.05 2.14
N GLN A 49 -2.97 16.11 2.80
CA GLN A 49 -1.66 16.01 2.17
C GLN A 49 -1.07 14.63 2.45
N THR A 50 -0.34 14.08 1.49
CA THR A 50 0.41 12.83 1.71
C THR A 50 1.46 13.03 2.82
N PRO A 51 1.69 12.02 3.69
CA PRO A 51 2.71 12.10 4.73
C PRO A 51 4.09 12.46 4.15
N PRO A 52 4.94 13.13 4.92
CA PRO A 52 6.31 13.44 4.49
C PRO A 52 7.19 12.20 4.42
N TYR A 53 6.87 11.17 5.20
CA TYR A 53 7.61 9.92 5.29
C TYR A 53 6.70 8.74 4.96
N ILE A 54 7.02 8.02 3.87
CA ILE A 54 6.29 6.85 3.40
C ILE A 54 7.34 5.77 3.14
N ALA A 55 7.31 4.71 3.95
CA ALA A 55 8.24 3.58 3.83
C ALA A 55 8.01 2.80 2.53
N PHE A 56 6.75 2.71 2.10
CA PHE A 56 6.38 2.04 0.87
C PHE A 56 5.13 2.65 0.25
N HIS A 57 5.25 3.04 -1.01
CA HIS A 57 4.18 3.53 -1.87
C HIS A 57 3.94 2.50 -2.97
N PHE A 58 2.78 1.84 -2.90
CA PHE A 58 2.33 0.90 -3.91
C PHE A 58 1.19 1.54 -4.70
N LYS A 59 1.46 1.97 -5.93
CA LYS A 59 0.48 2.67 -6.78
C LYS A 59 0.18 1.88 -8.03
N THR A 60 -1.10 1.77 -8.37
CA THR A 60 -1.53 1.22 -9.66
C THR A 60 -2.14 2.33 -10.49
N ILE A 61 -1.73 2.41 -11.76
CA ILE A 61 -2.21 3.38 -12.74
C ILE A 61 -2.81 2.62 -13.91
N TYR A 62 -4.06 2.95 -14.25
CA TYR A 62 -4.79 2.40 -15.37
C TYR A 62 -4.76 3.41 -16.52
N ASP A 63 -4.02 3.10 -17.60
CA ASP A 63 -4.05 3.95 -18.79
C ASP A 63 -5.27 3.57 -19.66
N GLU A 64 -6.08 4.57 -19.98
CA GLU A 64 -7.27 4.38 -20.83
C GLU A 64 -6.95 4.32 -22.32
N ARG A 65 -5.75 4.77 -22.73
CA ARG A 65 -5.42 4.95 -24.15
C ARG A 65 -4.91 3.69 -24.83
N ASP A 66 -4.08 2.93 -24.12
CA ASP A 66 -3.33 1.82 -24.71
C ASP A 66 -3.65 0.47 -24.04
N ASP A 67 -4.66 0.41 -23.17
CA ASP A 67 -5.01 -0.75 -22.33
C ASP A 67 -3.82 -1.29 -21.50
N THR A 68 -2.81 -0.42 -21.31
CA THR A 68 -1.65 -0.73 -20.49
C THR A 68 -1.87 -0.17 -19.10
N SER A 69 -1.74 -1.02 -18.10
CA SER A 69 -1.70 -0.57 -16.70
C SER A 69 -0.32 -0.86 -16.14
N ARG A 70 0.09 -0.06 -15.15
CA ARG A 70 1.40 -0.18 -14.52
C ARG A 70 1.30 -0.06 -13.02
N VAL A 71 2.22 -0.74 -12.35
CA VAL A 71 2.47 -0.58 -10.93
C VAL A 71 3.69 0.31 -10.77
N VAL A 72 3.60 1.30 -9.88
CA VAL A 72 4.69 2.18 -9.50
C VAL A 72 4.98 1.94 -8.03
N LEU A 73 6.20 1.49 -7.75
CA LEU A 73 6.72 1.35 -6.41
C LEU A 73 7.64 2.52 -6.11
N ASN A 74 7.50 3.10 -4.91
CA ASN A 74 8.38 4.18 -4.47
C ASN A 74 8.40 4.24 -2.93
N TRP A 75 9.16 5.19 -2.41
CA TRP A 75 9.16 5.62 -1.03
C TRP A 75 9.35 7.13 -0.97
N LYS A 76 9.07 7.71 0.19
CA LYS A 76 9.14 9.16 0.38
C LYS A 76 9.89 9.47 1.66
N ASN A 77 10.94 10.27 1.55
CA ASN A 77 11.68 10.82 2.67
C ASN A 77 11.79 12.33 2.47
N LEU A 78 10.76 13.05 2.93
CA LEU A 78 10.44 14.45 2.58
C LEU A 78 10.07 14.66 1.10
N GLN A 79 10.79 14.00 0.20
CA GLN A 79 10.59 14.02 -1.25
C GLN A 79 10.44 12.58 -1.77
N TRP A 80 9.72 12.45 -2.88
CA TRP A 80 9.62 11.20 -3.63
C TRP A 80 10.98 10.80 -4.17
N GLN A 81 11.23 9.50 -4.18
CA GLN A 81 12.51 8.93 -4.58
C GLN A 81 12.39 8.35 -5.99
N GLN A 82 13.39 7.60 -6.43
CA GLN A 82 13.36 7.00 -7.76
C GLN A 82 12.24 5.95 -7.85
N GLU A 83 11.35 6.14 -8.82
CA GLU A 83 10.26 5.21 -9.09
C GLU A 83 10.78 3.91 -9.71
N GLU A 84 10.25 2.78 -9.25
CA GLU A 84 10.32 1.50 -9.93
C GLU A 84 8.98 1.27 -10.63
N VAL A 85 9.01 1.21 -11.97
CA VAL A 85 7.81 1.01 -12.79
C VAL A 85 7.79 -0.43 -13.29
N LEU A 86 6.71 -1.13 -12.97
CA LEU A 86 6.50 -2.53 -13.26
C LEU A 86 5.22 -2.71 -14.08
N ASP A 87 5.18 -3.78 -14.86
CA ASP A 87 3.97 -4.18 -15.55
C ASP A 87 2.86 -4.52 -14.54
N ASN A 88 1.64 -4.08 -14.84
CA ASN A 88 0.49 -4.44 -14.03
C ASN A 88 -0.18 -5.72 -14.56
N TYR A 89 -0.17 -6.76 -13.73
CA TYR A 89 -0.88 -8.01 -14.00
C TYR A 89 -2.03 -8.24 -13.02
N TRP A 90 -2.30 -7.28 -12.13
CA TRP A 90 -3.29 -7.41 -11.06
C TRP A 90 -4.44 -6.43 -11.24
N HIS A 91 -5.62 -6.81 -10.73
CA HIS A 91 -6.84 -6.00 -10.74
C HIS A 91 -7.15 -5.36 -12.12
N VAL A 92 -7.04 -6.17 -13.19
CA VAL A 92 -7.28 -5.71 -14.57
C VAL A 92 -8.75 -5.36 -14.80
N ASP A 93 -9.67 -6.14 -14.21
CA ASP A 93 -11.10 -5.79 -14.16
C ASP A 93 -11.36 -4.86 -12.97
N ARG A 94 -11.38 -3.55 -13.27
CA ARG A 94 -11.59 -2.48 -12.29
C ARG A 94 -12.96 -2.50 -11.60
N SER A 95 -13.93 -3.24 -12.14
CA SER A 95 -15.27 -3.34 -11.54
C SER A 95 -15.31 -4.28 -10.32
N GLN A 96 -14.30 -5.16 -10.19
CA GLN A 96 -14.21 -6.12 -9.10
C GLN A 96 -13.68 -5.47 -7.82
N THR A 97 -13.92 -6.13 -6.69
CA THR A 97 -13.22 -5.80 -5.46
C THR A 97 -11.78 -6.31 -5.54
N PHE A 98 -10.80 -5.48 -5.18
CA PHE A 98 -9.42 -5.93 -5.05
C PHE A 98 -9.18 -6.60 -3.69
N ARG A 99 -8.21 -7.50 -3.67
CA ARG A 99 -7.67 -8.14 -2.47
C ARG A 99 -6.16 -8.18 -2.57
N VAL A 100 -5.47 -7.60 -1.59
CA VAL A 100 -4.02 -7.57 -1.57
C VAL A 100 -3.52 -7.83 -0.15
N VAL A 101 -2.47 -8.64 -0.04
CA VAL A 101 -1.73 -8.89 1.20
C VAL A 101 -0.35 -8.28 1.07
N PHE A 102 0.05 -7.51 2.07
CA PHE A 102 1.40 -7.02 2.23
C PHE A 102 2.05 -7.79 3.37
N ARG A 103 3.09 -8.57 3.08
CA ARG A 103 3.93 -9.17 4.13
C ARG A 103 5.14 -8.29 4.37
N LEU A 104 5.33 -7.94 5.62
CA LEU A 104 6.31 -6.96 6.06
C LEU A 104 7.56 -7.68 6.56
N HIS A 105 8.71 -7.38 5.97
CA HIS A 105 10.01 -7.79 6.46
C HIS A 105 10.92 -6.57 6.60
N GLU A 106 11.96 -6.69 7.43
CA GLU A 106 12.94 -5.61 7.65
C GLU A 106 13.72 -5.26 6.37
N ASP A 107 13.89 -6.22 5.46
CA ASP A 107 14.64 -6.07 4.22
C ASP A 107 13.74 -5.69 3.02
N CYS A 108 12.51 -6.21 2.98
CA CYS A 108 11.59 -5.99 1.87
C CYS A 108 10.11 -6.11 2.27
N ILE A 109 9.24 -5.36 1.58
CA ILE A 109 7.80 -5.59 1.62
C ILE A 109 7.40 -6.41 0.41
N LYS A 110 6.69 -7.51 0.65
CA LYS A 110 6.21 -8.45 -0.37
C LYS A 110 4.72 -8.26 -0.55
N VAL A 111 4.28 -8.14 -1.81
CA VAL A 111 2.88 -7.94 -2.18
C VAL A 111 2.35 -9.22 -2.80
N PHE A 112 1.21 -9.69 -2.32
CA PHE A 112 0.50 -10.84 -2.83
C PHE A 112 -0.92 -10.47 -3.21
N VAL A 113 -1.31 -10.74 -4.44
CA VAL A 113 -2.63 -10.50 -4.99
C VAL A 113 -3.53 -11.69 -4.65
N ASN A 114 -4.69 -11.42 -4.06
CA ASN A 114 -5.68 -12.41 -3.61
C ASN A 114 -5.27 -13.36 -2.47
N SER A 115 -4.09 -13.99 -2.50
CA SER A 115 -3.68 -15.04 -1.53
C SER A 115 -2.16 -15.11 -1.34
N VAL A 116 -1.68 -15.75 -0.27
CA VAL A 116 -0.23 -15.91 0.00
C VAL A 116 0.33 -17.27 -0.44
N ASP A 117 -0.46 -18.07 -1.17
CA ASP A 117 -0.12 -19.45 -1.55
C ASP A 117 0.76 -19.56 -2.82
N HIS A 118 1.30 -18.44 -3.28
CA HIS A 118 2.19 -18.34 -4.43
C HIS A 118 3.34 -17.37 -4.13
N PRO A 119 4.38 -17.30 -4.98
CA PRO A 119 5.44 -16.30 -4.85
C PRO A 119 4.86 -14.86 -4.89
N PRO A 120 5.52 -13.87 -4.25
CA PRO A 120 5.06 -12.49 -4.29
C PRO A 120 4.94 -11.95 -5.74
N ASP A 121 3.86 -11.22 -6.03
CA ASP A 121 3.68 -10.56 -7.33
C ASP A 121 4.58 -9.35 -7.47
N TYR A 122 4.79 -8.62 -6.36
CA TYR A 122 5.67 -7.47 -6.28
C TYR A 122 6.51 -7.51 -5.00
N GLN A 123 7.72 -6.98 -5.06
CA GLN A 123 8.60 -6.89 -3.90
C GLN A 123 9.31 -5.54 -3.94
N PHE A 124 9.46 -4.91 -2.78
CA PHE A 124 10.11 -3.62 -2.67
C PHE A 124 11.12 -3.63 -1.52
N PRO A 125 12.42 -3.39 -1.78
CA PRO A 125 13.42 -3.26 -0.73
C PRO A 125 13.15 -2.06 0.17
N VAL A 126 12.98 -2.30 1.47
CA VAL A 126 12.60 -1.27 2.44
C VAL A 126 13.78 -0.33 2.69
N GLN A 127 13.53 0.99 2.61
CA GLN A 127 14.55 2.04 2.82
C GLN A 127 14.37 2.80 4.14
N LEU A 128 13.21 2.66 4.79
CA LEU A 128 12.87 3.30 6.07
C LEU A 128 12.52 2.24 7.11
N PRO A 129 12.78 2.46 8.41
CA PRO A 129 12.58 1.43 9.44
C PRO A 129 11.15 0.89 9.49
N LEU A 130 11.03 -0.44 9.45
CA LEU A 130 9.74 -1.15 9.52
C LEU A 130 8.99 -0.81 10.81
N ASP A 131 9.70 -0.84 11.93
CA ASP A 131 9.19 -0.60 13.28
C ASP A 131 8.66 0.84 13.51
N GLN A 132 8.90 1.76 12.57
CA GLN A 132 8.35 3.11 12.61
C GLN A 132 7.08 3.29 11.79
N ILE A 133 6.61 2.28 11.06
CA ILE A 133 5.36 2.38 10.32
C ILE A 133 4.20 2.44 11.31
N GLU A 134 3.41 3.52 11.28
CA GLU A 134 2.29 3.74 12.21
C GLU A 134 0.92 3.59 11.54
N SER A 135 0.83 3.83 10.24
CA SER A 135 -0.44 3.83 9.54
C SER A 135 -0.35 3.40 8.10
N ILE A 136 -1.51 3.01 7.57
CA ILE A 136 -1.72 2.76 6.16
C ILE A 136 -2.72 3.77 5.64
N GLU A 137 -2.40 4.38 4.49
CA GLU A 137 -3.28 5.31 3.81
C GLU A 137 -3.62 4.82 2.40
N LEU A 138 -4.92 4.83 2.07
CA LEU A 138 -5.44 4.52 0.74
C LEU A 138 -5.93 5.80 0.06
N TRP A 139 -5.38 6.10 -1.11
CA TRP A 139 -5.57 7.38 -1.83
C TRP A 139 -6.19 7.21 -3.22
N ASP A 140 -6.59 8.35 -3.79
CA ASP A 140 -7.11 8.56 -5.15
C ASP A 140 -8.52 7.97 -5.38
N ASP A 141 -8.68 6.99 -6.30
CA ASP A 141 -9.99 6.53 -6.77
C ASP A 141 -10.55 5.33 -6.00
N VAL A 142 -10.19 5.20 -4.73
CA VAL A 142 -10.82 4.24 -3.82
C VAL A 142 -12.26 4.69 -3.54
N GLU A 143 -13.23 3.82 -3.83
CA GLU A 143 -14.66 4.05 -3.54
C GLU A 143 -14.94 3.77 -2.06
N HIS A 144 -14.60 2.57 -1.61
CA HIS A 144 -14.70 2.16 -0.21
C HIS A 144 -13.70 1.04 0.13
N VAL A 145 -13.34 0.98 1.41
CA VAL A 145 -12.56 -0.12 1.98
C VAL A 145 -13.53 -1.04 2.71
N GLU A 146 -13.56 -2.31 2.33
CA GLU A 146 -14.45 -3.32 2.93
C GLU A 146 -13.81 -3.95 4.17
N GLU A 147 -12.50 -4.18 4.11
CA GLU A 147 -11.76 -4.84 5.18
C GLU A 147 -10.29 -4.39 5.17
N ILE A 148 -9.76 -4.12 6.37
CA ILE A 148 -8.33 -4.09 6.62
C ILE A 148 -8.05 -4.94 7.85
N SER A 149 -7.16 -5.92 7.71
CA SER A 149 -6.86 -6.89 8.75
C SER A 149 -5.35 -6.93 8.96
N PHE A 150 -4.92 -6.62 10.18
CA PHE A 150 -3.54 -6.75 10.63
C PHE A 150 -3.34 -8.14 11.23
N ARG A 151 -2.43 -8.93 10.67
CA ARG A 151 -2.08 -10.26 11.17
C ARG A 151 -0.67 -10.22 11.70
N TYR A 152 -0.55 -10.66 12.94
CA TYR A 152 0.67 -10.54 13.72
C TYR A 152 1.34 -11.90 13.85
N ASP A 153 2.57 -12.02 13.37
CA ASP A 153 3.36 -13.25 13.52
C ASP A 153 3.99 -13.28 14.91
N ASN A 154 3.25 -13.82 15.88
CA ASN A 154 3.73 -13.98 17.25
C ASN A 154 4.77 -15.11 17.40
N GLY A 155 5.22 -15.73 16.30
CA GLY A 155 6.20 -16.82 16.31
C GLY A 155 7.66 -16.37 16.55
N ASN A 156 7.96 -15.07 16.43
CA ASN A 156 9.33 -14.53 16.53
C ASN A 156 9.73 -13.96 17.89
N SER A 157 8.95 -14.20 18.95
CA SER A 157 9.34 -13.84 20.32
C SER A 157 10.39 -14.81 20.87
N TYR A 158 11.67 -14.56 20.57
CA TYR A 158 12.81 -15.19 21.26
C TYR A 158 13.35 -14.29 22.38
#